data_AF-A0A497KQ46-F1
#
_entry.id   AF-A0A497KQ46-F1
#
_cell.length_a   1.000
_cell.length_b   1.000
_cell.length_c   1.000
_cell.angle_alpha   90.00
_cell.angle_beta   90.00
_cell.angle_gamma   90.00
#
_symmetry.space_group_name_H-M   'P 1'
#
loop_
_entity.id
_entity.type
_entity.pdbx_description
1 polymer ?
#
loop_
_entity_poly.entity_id
_entity_poly.type
_entity_poly.pdbx_seq_one_letter_code
_entity_poly.pdbx_strand_id
1 'polypeptide(L)'
;LLKRGEIEKRYKLREKAMREWQEALKEGDYAKAFSKAVMTGVLTSEMIDDAKTLLKLLGIPWVQAPAEAEAQAAYMAKRGDVWASSSRDYDSLLFGTPRLVRYLTITGREFLPSKGISRPLKPELIVLEEFLSEIGLTREQLIDLAILIGTDFNDGIKGIGPKTALSLIKKHGKIEDLPKEIREKIPSHYQEIRKIFLEPEVTDDYSVRYGSLMENELYEFLCVKKGFSKPRVKRVVQRLKSVQDQMQQPDLERWIKNDS
;
A
#
# COMPACT_ATOMS: atom_id res chain seq x y z
N LEU A 1 8.02 13.84 -13.07
CA LEU A 1 7.69 13.34 -14.42
C LEU A 1 6.68 12.22 -14.24
N LEU A 2 5.45 12.34 -14.74
CA LEU A 2 4.28 11.47 -14.46
C LEU A 2 3.64 11.60 -13.06
N LYS A 3 4.26 11.17 -11.96
CA LYS A 3 3.61 11.22 -10.61
C LYS A 3 3.42 12.63 -10.01
N ARG A 4 3.98 13.67 -10.67
CA ARG A 4 3.86 15.08 -10.22
C ARG A 4 2.41 15.54 -10.19
N GLY A 5 1.58 15.06 -11.13
CA GLY A 5 0.16 15.42 -11.19
C GLY A 5 -0.61 14.94 -9.97
N GLU A 6 -0.41 13.68 -9.54
CA GLU A 6 -1.05 13.13 -8.35
C GLU A 6 -0.55 13.79 -7.06
N ILE A 7 0.77 14.04 -6.96
CA ILE A 7 1.34 14.79 -5.83
C ILE A 7 0.73 16.19 -5.73
N GLU A 8 0.57 16.88 -6.86
CA GLU A 8 -0.04 18.22 -6.91
C GLU A 8 -1.55 18.19 -6.60
N LYS A 9 -2.27 17.16 -7.04
CA LYS A 9 -3.68 16.94 -6.65
C LYS A 9 -3.83 16.71 -5.16
N ARG A 10 -3.01 15.82 -4.57
CA ARG A 10 -2.97 15.59 -3.13
C ARG A 10 -2.61 16.87 -2.37
N TYR A 11 -1.69 17.67 -2.89
CA TYR A 11 -1.36 18.98 -2.32
C TYR A 11 -2.57 19.93 -2.31
N LYS A 12 -3.26 20.11 -3.44
CA LYS A 12 -4.46 20.97 -3.55
C LYS A 12 -5.62 20.50 -2.66
N LEU A 13 -5.86 19.18 -2.61
CA LEU A 13 -6.85 18.57 -1.73
C LEU A 13 -6.52 18.83 -0.25
N ARG A 14 -5.25 18.74 0.14
CA ARG A 14 -4.79 19.02 1.50
C ARG A 14 -4.90 20.49 1.85
N GLU A 15 -4.50 21.39 0.95
CA GLU A 15 -4.61 22.83 1.17
C GLU A 15 -6.06 23.24 1.41
N LYS A 16 -6.98 22.69 0.61
CA LYS A 16 -8.42 22.86 0.81
C LYS A 16 -8.88 22.28 2.15
N ALA A 17 -8.49 21.05 2.48
CA ALA A 17 -8.85 20.42 3.75
C ALA A 17 -8.31 21.18 4.97
N MET A 18 -7.14 21.82 4.86
CA MET A 18 -6.53 22.64 5.92
C MET A 18 -7.31 23.94 6.14
N ARG A 19 -7.78 24.60 5.08
CA ARG A 19 -8.65 25.78 5.19
C ARG A 19 -9.99 25.42 5.84
N GLU A 20 -10.63 24.36 5.35
CA GLU A 20 -11.91 23.87 5.90
C GLU A 20 -11.77 23.39 7.36
N TRP A 21 -10.60 22.86 7.73
CA TRP A 21 -10.27 22.52 9.12
C TRP A 21 -10.22 23.76 10.01
N GLN A 22 -9.51 24.81 9.59
CA GLN A 22 -9.39 26.06 10.34
C GLN A 22 -10.74 26.78 10.50
N GLU A 23 -11.56 26.77 9.44
CA GLU A 23 -12.92 27.32 9.49
C GLU A 23 -13.80 26.53 10.47
N ALA A 24 -13.81 25.20 10.37
CA ALA A 24 -14.57 24.35 11.29
C ALA A 24 -14.14 24.53 12.76
N LEU A 25 -12.85 24.76 13.00
CA LEU A 25 -12.32 25.02 14.35
C LEU A 25 -12.80 26.37 14.90
N LYS A 26 -12.87 27.41 14.06
CA LYS A 26 -13.42 28.73 14.42
C LYS A 26 -14.93 28.68 14.67
N GLU A 27 -15.64 27.84 13.94
CA GLU A 27 -17.08 27.62 14.08
C GLU A 27 -17.45 26.73 15.29
N GLY A 28 -16.47 26.11 15.95
CA GLY A 28 -16.70 25.17 17.05
C GLY A 28 -17.24 23.81 16.60
N ASP A 29 -17.22 23.51 15.30
CA ASP A 29 -17.61 22.21 14.74
C ASP A 29 -16.42 21.23 14.81
N TYR A 30 -16.21 20.70 16.01
CA TYR A 30 -15.12 19.77 16.29
C TYR A 30 -15.21 18.45 15.51
N ALA A 31 -16.41 18.03 15.09
CA ALA A 31 -16.58 16.80 14.30
C ALA A 31 -16.08 17.01 12.86
N LYS A 32 -16.44 18.14 12.24
CA LYS A 32 -15.93 18.54 10.92
C LYS A 32 -14.43 18.84 10.99
N ALA A 33 -13.96 19.51 12.04
CA ALA A 33 -12.54 19.75 12.24
C ALA A 33 -11.76 18.42 12.37
N PHE A 34 -12.22 17.48 13.20
CA PHE A 34 -11.57 16.17 13.30
C PHE A 34 -11.53 15.43 11.96
N SER A 35 -12.64 15.42 11.22
CA SER A 35 -12.68 14.80 9.89
C SER A 35 -11.69 15.42 8.91
N LYS A 36 -11.50 16.75 8.95
CA LYS A 36 -10.57 17.45 8.05
C LYS A 36 -9.12 17.29 8.48
N ALA A 37 -8.84 17.25 9.78
CA ALA A 37 -7.50 16.96 10.33
C ALA A 37 -6.99 15.57 9.91
N VAL A 38 -7.86 14.56 9.86
CA VAL A 38 -7.51 13.23 9.36
C VAL A 38 -7.08 13.28 7.89
N MET A 39 -7.68 14.16 7.08
CA MET A 39 -7.34 14.33 5.66
C MET A 39 -6.07 15.16 5.43
N THR A 40 -5.58 15.91 6.44
CA THR A 40 -4.38 16.76 6.33
C THR A 40 -3.12 16.11 6.89
N GLY A 41 -3.18 14.88 7.41
CA GLY A 41 -2.01 14.16 7.92
C GLY A 41 -0.89 14.08 6.88
N VAL A 42 0.24 14.72 7.16
CA VAL A 42 1.45 14.70 6.31
C VAL A 42 2.45 13.73 6.91
N LEU A 43 2.89 12.77 6.11
CA LEU A 43 4.07 11.97 6.44
C LEU A 43 5.31 12.85 6.24
N THR A 44 6.00 13.18 7.33
CA THR A 44 7.25 13.96 7.26
C THR A 44 8.45 13.03 7.07
N SER A 45 9.58 13.59 6.61
CA SER A 45 10.85 12.86 6.56
C SER A 45 11.25 12.33 7.94
N GLU A 46 11.07 13.14 8.98
CA GLU A 46 11.34 12.74 10.36
C GLU A 46 10.49 11.53 10.78
N MET A 47 9.20 11.48 10.42
CA MET A 47 8.35 10.32 10.70
C MET A 47 8.83 9.06 9.98
N ILE A 48 9.36 9.20 8.76
CA ILE A 48 9.92 8.07 7.99
C ILE A 48 11.20 7.58 8.67
N ASP A 49 12.09 8.47 9.08
CA ASP A 49 13.35 8.13 9.74
C ASP A 49 13.12 7.53 11.13
N ASP A 50 12.13 8.04 11.87
CA ASP A 50 11.65 7.44 13.12
C ASP A 50 11.13 6.03 12.91
N ALA A 51 10.34 5.79 11.86
CA ALA A 51 9.82 4.47 11.54
C ALA A 51 10.94 3.49 11.17
N LYS A 52 11.90 3.91 10.33
CA LYS A 52 13.09 3.11 9.99
C LYS A 52 13.94 2.78 11.22
N THR A 53 14.15 3.77 12.09
CA THR A 53 14.85 3.60 13.36
C THR A 53 14.13 2.59 14.23
N LEU A 54 12.82 2.74 14.42
CA LEU A 54 12.02 1.83 15.21
C LEU A 54 12.08 0.39 14.67
N LEU A 55 11.90 0.19 13.36
CA LEU A 55 12.00 -1.15 12.74
C LEU A 55 13.37 -1.77 12.97
N LYS A 56 14.45 -1.00 12.79
CA LYS A 56 15.83 -1.44 13.08
C LYS A 56 15.98 -1.88 14.54
N LEU A 57 15.51 -1.09 15.49
CA LEU A 57 15.59 -1.40 16.92
C LEU A 57 14.77 -2.63 17.31
N LEU A 58 13.66 -2.87 16.59
CA LEU A 58 12.83 -4.07 16.76
C LEU A 58 13.43 -5.32 16.08
N GLY A 59 14.50 -5.18 15.29
CA GLY A 59 15.05 -6.27 14.48
C GLY A 59 14.15 -6.66 13.30
N ILE A 60 13.25 -5.77 12.86
CA ILE A 60 12.36 -6.01 11.72
C ILE A 60 13.05 -5.48 10.46
N PRO A 61 13.24 -6.31 9.41
CA PRO A 61 13.85 -5.87 8.17
C PRO A 61 12.93 -4.88 7.45
N TRP A 62 13.54 -3.91 6.79
CA TRP A 62 12.85 -2.97 5.90
C TRP A 62 13.70 -2.75 4.65
N VAL A 63 13.04 -2.39 3.55
CA VAL A 63 13.68 -2.21 2.24
C VAL A 63 13.42 -0.80 1.76
N GLN A 64 14.47 -0.12 1.29
CA GLN A 64 14.32 1.12 0.54
C GLN A 64 14.06 0.78 -0.92
N ALA A 65 12.80 0.83 -1.35
CA ALA A 65 12.48 0.73 -2.77
C ALA A 65 13.13 1.91 -3.54
N PRO A 66 13.66 1.67 -4.75
CA PRO A 66 14.22 2.73 -5.60
C PRO A 66 13.12 3.65 -6.14
N ALA A 67 11.92 3.11 -6.36
CA ALA A 67 10.74 3.84 -6.79
C ALA A 67 9.51 3.48 -5.93
N GLU A 68 8.59 2.68 -6.46
CA GLU A 68 7.32 2.34 -5.80
C GLU A 68 7.49 1.19 -4.80
N ALA A 69 7.06 1.39 -3.56
CA ALA A 69 7.10 0.35 -2.53
C ALA A 69 6.23 -0.86 -2.91
N GLU A 70 5.09 -0.65 -3.58
CA GLU A 70 4.23 -1.73 -4.07
C GLU A 70 4.89 -2.55 -5.17
N ALA A 71 5.69 -1.91 -6.03
CA ALA A 71 6.44 -2.59 -7.06
C ALA A 71 7.54 -3.47 -6.44
N GLN A 72 8.29 -2.93 -5.48
CA GLN A 72 9.31 -3.69 -4.75
C GLN A 72 8.68 -4.87 -3.98
N ALA A 73 7.54 -4.67 -3.31
CA ALA A 73 6.84 -5.74 -2.60
C ALA A 73 6.32 -6.82 -3.55
N ALA A 74 5.74 -6.43 -4.70
CA ALA A 74 5.31 -7.37 -5.74
C ALA A 74 6.49 -8.15 -6.32
N TYR A 75 7.64 -7.50 -6.52
CA TYR A 75 8.87 -8.14 -7.00
C TYR A 75 9.38 -9.20 -6.01
N MET A 76 9.50 -8.86 -4.72
CA MET A 76 9.90 -9.80 -3.67
C MET A 76 8.92 -11.00 -3.59
N ALA A 77 7.62 -10.75 -3.72
CA ALA A 77 6.61 -11.81 -3.70
C ALA A 77 6.69 -12.74 -4.92
N LYS A 78 6.97 -12.20 -6.11
CA LYS A 78 7.21 -13.01 -7.33
C LYS A 78 8.44 -13.88 -7.23
N ARG A 79 9.52 -13.37 -6.62
CA ARG A 79 10.75 -14.15 -6.38
C ARG A 79 10.59 -15.26 -5.35
N GLY A 80 9.53 -15.22 -4.55
CA GLY A 80 9.30 -16.15 -3.46
C GLY A 80 10.01 -15.78 -2.16
N ASP A 81 10.64 -14.60 -2.08
CA ASP A 81 11.32 -14.12 -0.87
C ASP A 81 10.32 -13.75 0.24
N VAL A 82 9.07 -13.43 -0.14
CA VAL A 82 7.92 -13.26 0.75
C VAL A 82 6.69 -13.94 0.16
N TRP A 83 5.73 -14.32 1.02
CA TRP A 83 4.53 -15.05 0.59
C TRP A 83 3.53 -14.19 -0.21
N ALA A 84 3.41 -12.91 0.14
CA ALA A 84 2.45 -11.97 -0.44
C ALA A 84 2.90 -10.52 -0.24
N SER A 85 2.43 -9.61 -1.08
CA SER A 85 2.46 -8.17 -0.78
C SER A 85 1.26 -7.80 0.10
N SER A 86 1.41 -6.77 0.94
CA SER A 86 0.31 -6.26 1.78
C SER A 86 0.09 -4.78 1.51
N SER A 87 -1.05 -4.43 0.91
CA SER A 87 -1.46 -3.05 0.65
C SER A 87 -2.98 -2.89 0.76
N ARG A 88 -3.44 -1.65 0.93
CA ARG A 88 -4.86 -1.27 0.78
C ARG A 88 -5.21 -0.88 -0.65
N ASP A 89 -4.23 -0.66 -1.51
CA ASP A 89 -4.46 -0.33 -2.90
C ASP A 89 -4.31 -1.59 -3.77
N TYR A 90 -4.71 -1.49 -5.03
CA TYR A 90 -4.69 -2.61 -5.97
C TYR A 90 -3.46 -2.56 -6.91
N ASP A 91 -2.62 -1.53 -6.81
CA ASP A 91 -1.49 -1.31 -7.72
C ASP A 91 -0.48 -2.47 -7.66
N SER A 92 -0.34 -3.12 -6.51
CA SER A 92 0.46 -4.34 -6.36
C SER A 92 0.05 -5.45 -7.34
N LEU A 93 -1.23 -5.56 -7.70
CA LEU A 93 -1.72 -6.50 -8.73
C LEU A 93 -1.26 -6.06 -10.12
N LEU A 94 -1.24 -4.75 -10.40
CA LEU A 94 -0.71 -4.18 -11.65
C LEU A 94 0.80 -4.42 -11.76
N PHE A 95 1.54 -4.30 -10.66
CA PHE A 95 2.95 -4.71 -10.54
C PHE A 95 3.14 -6.24 -10.53
N GLY A 96 2.05 -7.01 -10.53
CA GLY A 96 2.03 -8.45 -10.75
C GLY A 96 2.30 -9.30 -9.52
N THR A 97 2.04 -8.78 -8.31
CA THR A 97 2.15 -9.58 -7.11
C THR A 97 1.32 -10.86 -7.25
N PRO A 98 1.86 -12.06 -6.95
CA PRO A 98 1.08 -13.30 -7.05
C PRO A 98 -0.07 -13.32 -6.02
N ARG A 99 0.14 -12.70 -4.85
CA ARG A 99 -0.82 -12.64 -3.75
C ARG A 99 -0.81 -11.25 -3.13
N LEU A 100 -1.98 -10.64 -3.05
CA LEU A 100 -2.20 -9.39 -2.34
C LEU A 100 -3.05 -9.67 -1.09
N VAL A 101 -2.50 -9.32 0.08
CA VAL A 101 -3.24 -9.33 1.34
C VAL A 101 -3.67 -7.91 1.67
N ARG A 102 -4.97 -7.67 1.74
CA ARG A 102 -5.54 -6.37 2.13
C ARG A 102 -6.02 -6.44 3.57
N TYR A 103 -5.99 -5.29 4.24
CA TYR A 103 -6.53 -5.13 5.59
C TYR A 103 -5.89 -6.04 6.64
N LEU A 104 -4.59 -6.33 6.50
CA LEU A 104 -3.81 -7.06 7.50
C LEU A 104 -3.80 -6.27 8.82
N THR A 105 -4.73 -6.61 9.71
CA THR A 105 -4.86 -6.00 11.04
C THR A 105 -5.29 -7.08 12.03
N ILE A 106 -4.72 -7.05 13.25
CA ILE A 106 -5.06 -8.00 14.32
C ILE A 106 -6.47 -7.70 14.88
N THR A 107 -6.75 -6.41 15.10
CA THR A 107 -8.05 -5.87 15.51
C THR A 107 -8.19 -4.48 14.91
N GLY A 108 -8.76 -4.38 13.70
CA GLY A 108 -8.98 -3.11 13.02
C GLY A 108 -10.46 -2.79 12.90
N ARG A 109 -10.85 -1.55 13.22
CA ARG A 109 -12.12 -0.99 12.78
C ARG A 109 -11.81 0.21 11.91
N GLU A 110 -12.47 0.29 10.77
CA GLU A 110 -12.46 1.48 9.94
C GLU A 110 -13.72 2.28 10.27
N PHE A 111 -13.50 3.50 10.75
CA PHE A 111 -14.57 4.48 10.88
C PHE A 111 -14.81 5.14 9.53
N LEU A 112 -16.06 5.19 9.09
CA LEU A 112 -16.50 5.84 7.86
C LEU A 112 -17.19 7.16 8.25
N PRO A 113 -16.49 8.31 8.25
CA PRO A 113 -17.04 9.57 8.75
C PRO A 113 -18.31 9.99 8.01
N SER A 114 -18.37 9.73 6.71
CA SER A 114 -19.53 10.04 5.86
C SER A 114 -20.78 9.23 6.17
N LYS A 115 -20.65 8.09 6.86
CA LYS A 115 -21.75 7.21 7.24
C LYS A 115 -21.96 7.11 8.75
N GLY A 116 -21.08 7.70 9.55
CA GLY A 116 -21.12 7.61 11.02
C GLY A 116 -20.96 6.19 11.58
N ILE A 117 -20.50 5.21 10.79
CA ILE A 117 -20.41 3.81 11.20
C ILE A 117 -18.95 3.32 11.26
N SER A 118 -18.69 2.39 12.18
CA SER A 118 -17.42 1.66 12.27
C SER A 118 -17.60 0.21 11.82
N ARG A 119 -16.86 -0.23 10.80
CA ARG A 119 -16.86 -1.62 10.32
C ARG A 119 -15.59 -2.36 10.71
N PRO A 120 -15.64 -3.67 11.00
CA PRO A 120 -14.44 -4.47 11.21
C PRO A 120 -13.66 -4.59 9.89
N LEU A 121 -12.35 -4.44 9.97
CA LEU A 121 -11.43 -4.73 8.87
C LEU A 121 -11.16 -6.23 8.86
N LYS A 122 -11.72 -6.93 7.88
CA LYS A 122 -11.47 -8.35 7.66
C LYS A 122 -10.31 -8.48 6.66
N PRO A 123 -9.29 -9.29 6.95
CA PRO A 123 -8.25 -9.58 5.97
C PRO A 123 -8.87 -10.15 4.69
N GLU A 124 -8.43 -9.65 3.55
CA GLU A 124 -8.83 -10.13 2.23
C GLU A 124 -7.58 -10.63 1.50
N LEU A 125 -7.70 -11.78 0.85
CA LEU A 125 -6.65 -12.35 0.02
C LEU A 125 -7.12 -12.30 -1.43
N ILE A 126 -6.28 -11.75 -2.31
CA ILE A 126 -6.48 -11.79 -3.75
C ILE A 126 -5.30 -12.54 -4.36
N VAL A 127 -5.59 -13.66 -5.01
CA VAL A 127 -4.63 -14.41 -5.82
C VAL A 127 -4.73 -13.89 -7.26
N LEU A 128 -3.63 -13.35 -7.79
CA LEU A 128 -3.65 -12.65 -9.08
C LEU A 128 -4.09 -13.57 -10.23
N GLU A 129 -3.61 -14.81 -10.24
CA GLU A 129 -3.95 -15.79 -11.29
C GLU A 129 -5.44 -16.11 -11.31
N GLU A 130 -6.03 -16.39 -10.14
CA GLU A 130 -7.46 -16.67 -10.00
C GLU A 130 -8.30 -15.47 -10.42
N PHE A 131 -7.91 -14.27 -9.98
CA PHE A 131 -8.59 -13.03 -10.34
C PHE A 131 -8.54 -12.76 -11.85
N LEU A 132 -7.37 -12.90 -12.48
CA LEU A 132 -7.19 -12.72 -13.93
C LEU A 132 -7.99 -13.75 -14.74
N SER A 133 -8.01 -15.00 -14.28
CA SER A 133 -8.79 -16.08 -14.88
C SER A 133 -10.29 -15.81 -14.82
N GLU A 134 -10.80 -15.39 -13.65
CA GLU A 134 -12.22 -15.07 -13.45
C GLU A 134 -12.67 -13.93 -14.37
N ILE A 135 -11.87 -12.87 -14.47
CA ILE A 135 -12.19 -11.75 -15.36
C ILE A 135 -11.79 -12.02 -16.81
N GLY A 136 -11.08 -13.11 -17.12
CA GLY A 136 -10.64 -13.46 -18.47
C GLY A 136 -9.73 -12.41 -19.12
N LEU A 137 -8.77 -11.87 -18.37
CA LEU A 137 -7.78 -10.89 -18.85
C LEU A 137 -6.36 -11.36 -18.56
N THR A 138 -5.39 -10.90 -19.35
CA THR A 138 -3.98 -10.96 -18.97
C THR A 138 -3.60 -9.80 -18.04
N ARG A 139 -2.43 -9.87 -17.42
CA ARG A 139 -1.91 -8.75 -16.62
C ARG A 139 -1.70 -7.47 -17.44
N GLU A 140 -1.22 -7.59 -18.68
CA GLU A 140 -1.05 -6.44 -19.59
C GLU A 140 -2.40 -5.77 -19.88
N GLN A 141 -3.44 -6.59 -20.10
CA GLN A 141 -4.81 -6.11 -20.28
C GLN A 141 -5.38 -5.48 -19.02
N LEU A 142 -5.05 -6.00 -17.84
CA LEU A 142 -5.42 -5.38 -16.57
C LEU A 142 -4.77 -3.99 -16.41
N ILE A 143 -3.51 -3.83 -16.83
CA ILE A 143 -2.82 -2.53 -16.84
C ILE A 143 -3.49 -1.57 -17.80
N ASP A 144 -3.80 -2.01 -19.02
CA ASP A 144 -4.53 -1.19 -19.99
C ASP A 144 -5.90 -0.76 -19.46
N LEU A 145 -6.62 -1.68 -18.83
CA LEU A 145 -7.89 -1.41 -18.14
C LEU A 145 -7.71 -0.34 -17.05
N ALA A 146 -6.66 -0.44 -16.22
CA ALA A 146 -6.36 0.54 -15.18
C ALA A 146 -6.04 1.92 -15.76
N ILE A 147 -5.28 1.99 -16.86
CA ILE A 147 -4.99 3.25 -17.57
C ILE A 147 -6.28 3.91 -18.07
N LEU A 148 -7.25 3.15 -18.60
CA LEU A 148 -8.52 3.70 -19.06
C LEU A 148 -9.36 4.29 -17.91
N ILE A 149 -9.35 3.65 -16.74
CA ILE A 149 -10.07 4.10 -15.54
C ILE A 149 -9.37 5.30 -14.89
N GLY A 150 -8.04 5.27 -14.86
CA GLY A 150 -7.18 6.21 -14.15
C GLY A 150 -6.31 5.52 -13.12
N THR A 151 -5.06 5.97 -13.01
CA THR A 151 -4.05 5.49 -12.08
C THR A 151 -3.40 6.69 -11.37
N ASP A 152 -2.49 6.45 -10.43
CA ASP A 152 -1.66 7.52 -9.84
C ASP A 152 -0.77 8.24 -10.90
N PHE A 153 -0.67 7.72 -12.12
CA PHE A 153 0.11 8.29 -13.22
C PHE A 153 -0.75 8.95 -14.31
N ASN A 154 -2.08 8.79 -14.30
CA ASN A 154 -2.98 9.46 -15.22
C ASN A 154 -4.43 9.57 -14.73
N ASP A 155 -5.13 10.58 -15.23
CA ASP A 155 -6.49 10.92 -14.82
C ASP A 155 -7.59 9.97 -15.32
N GLY A 156 -7.23 8.99 -16.15
CA GLY A 156 -8.18 8.13 -16.86
C GLY A 156 -8.97 8.88 -17.93
N ILE A 157 -9.94 8.20 -18.52
CA ILE A 157 -10.83 8.78 -19.52
C ILE A 157 -12.18 9.12 -18.87
N LYS A 158 -12.57 10.39 -18.94
CA LYS A 158 -13.87 10.84 -18.43
C LYS A 158 -15.01 10.04 -19.06
N GLY A 159 -15.83 9.42 -18.22
CA GLY A 159 -16.97 8.60 -18.62
C GLY A 159 -16.67 7.11 -18.82
N ILE A 160 -15.40 6.69 -18.69
CA ILE A 160 -15.02 5.28 -18.70
C ILE A 160 -14.74 4.82 -17.27
N GLY A 161 -15.70 4.08 -16.71
CA GLY A 161 -15.56 3.41 -15.42
C GLY A 161 -15.14 1.94 -15.58
N PRO A 162 -15.00 1.20 -14.45
CA PRO A 162 -14.49 -0.17 -14.46
C PRO A 162 -15.22 -1.15 -15.39
N LYS A 163 -16.56 -1.10 -15.42
CA LYS A 163 -17.36 -1.97 -16.29
C LYS A 163 -17.14 -1.68 -17.77
N THR A 164 -17.11 -0.40 -18.13
CA THR A 164 -16.90 0.04 -19.52
C THR A 164 -15.48 -0.29 -19.96
N ALA A 165 -14.47 -0.01 -19.13
CA ALA A 165 -13.08 -0.35 -19.41
C ALA A 165 -12.90 -1.85 -19.61
N LEU A 166 -13.48 -2.68 -18.73
CA LEU A 166 -13.46 -4.13 -18.88
C LEU A 166 -14.09 -4.59 -20.19
N SER A 167 -15.26 -4.07 -20.54
CA SER A 167 -15.93 -4.40 -21.81
C SER A 167 -15.09 -4.01 -23.03
N LEU A 168 -14.43 -2.85 -22.98
CA LEU A 168 -13.58 -2.36 -24.06
C LEU A 168 -12.35 -3.25 -24.23
N ILE A 169 -11.64 -3.56 -23.15
CA ILE A 169 -10.44 -4.39 -23.20
C ILE A 169 -10.77 -5.84 -23.59
N LYS A 170 -11.87 -6.42 -23.09
CA LYS A 170 -12.33 -7.74 -23.55
C LYS A 170 -12.63 -7.78 -25.05
N LYS A 171 -13.21 -6.71 -25.59
CA LYS A 171 -13.62 -6.64 -26.99
C LYS A 171 -12.46 -6.35 -27.94
N HIS A 172 -11.56 -5.47 -27.54
CA HIS A 172 -10.51 -4.93 -28.41
C HIS A 172 -9.10 -5.46 -28.07
N GLY A 173 -8.93 -6.15 -26.95
CA GLY A 173 -7.66 -6.74 -26.54
C GLY A 173 -6.73 -5.74 -25.86
N LYS A 174 -6.37 -4.63 -26.52
CA LYS A 174 -5.39 -3.64 -26.04
C LYS A 174 -5.78 -2.22 -26.39
N ILE A 175 -5.16 -1.24 -25.73
CA ILE A 175 -5.40 0.19 -25.97
C ILE A 175 -5.27 0.58 -27.45
N GLU A 176 -4.28 0.03 -28.15
CA GLU A 176 -3.96 0.36 -29.54
C GLU A 176 -5.07 0.00 -30.52
N ASP A 177 -5.91 -0.98 -30.16
CA ASP A 177 -6.99 -1.54 -31.00
C ASP A 177 -8.37 -0.95 -30.64
N LEU A 178 -8.40 0.01 -29.71
CA LEU A 178 -9.63 0.70 -29.32
C LEU A 178 -10.18 1.61 -30.44
N PRO A 179 -11.48 1.92 -30.43
CA PRO A 179 -12.08 2.91 -31.33
C PRO A 179 -11.33 4.24 -31.30
N LYS A 180 -11.23 4.90 -32.46
CA LYS A 180 -10.43 6.12 -32.63
C LYS A 180 -10.86 7.22 -31.64
N GLU A 181 -12.16 7.34 -31.39
CA GLU A 181 -12.77 8.32 -30.50
C GLU A 181 -12.39 8.12 -29.02
N ILE A 182 -11.97 6.91 -28.66
CA ILE A 182 -11.47 6.57 -27.33
C ILE A 182 -9.96 6.77 -27.29
N ARG A 183 -9.23 6.30 -28.32
CA ARG A 183 -7.76 6.44 -28.41
C ARG A 183 -7.31 7.90 -28.37
N GLU A 184 -8.06 8.81 -28.99
CA GLU A 184 -7.78 10.25 -28.96
C GLU A 184 -7.91 10.88 -27.56
N LYS A 185 -8.60 10.20 -26.62
CA LYS A 185 -8.77 10.66 -25.22
C LYS A 185 -7.73 10.05 -24.28
N ILE A 186 -6.97 9.07 -24.74
CA ILE A 186 -5.93 8.43 -23.93
C ILE A 186 -4.73 9.37 -23.83
N PRO A 187 -4.10 9.50 -22.64
CA PRO A 187 -2.88 10.29 -22.51
C PRO A 187 -1.80 9.80 -23.47
N SER A 188 -1.13 10.74 -24.16
CA SER A 188 -0.09 10.41 -25.15
C SER A 188 1.06 9.56 -24.58
N HIS A 189 1.29 9.64 -23.28
CA HIS A 189 2.33 8.92 -22.54
C HIS A 189 1.85 7.59 -21.91
N TYR A 190 0.72 7.01 -22.35
CA TYR A 190 0.22 5.75 -21.79
C TYR A 190 1.23 4.60 -21.86
N GLN A 191 2.11 4.58 -22.87
CA GLN A 191 3.16 3.57 -22.99
C GLN A 191 4.20 3.68 -21.86
N GLU A 192 4.52 4.90 -21.43
CA GLU A 192 5.41 5.14 -20.28
C GLU A 192 4.75 4.64 -18.99
N ILE A 193 3.44 4.85 -18.83
CA ILE A 193 2.67 4.34 -17.69
C ILE A 193 2.66 2.81 -17.70
N ARG A 194 2.40 2.21 -18.86
CA ARG A 194 2.43 0.75 -19.02
C ARG A 194 3.80 0.20 -18.64
N LYS A 195 4.88 0.87 -19.05
CA LYS A 195 6.26 0.51 -18.70
C LYS A 195 6.52 0.57 -17.19
N ILE A 196 6.00 1.57 -16.47
CA ILE A 196 6.12 1.64 -15.01
C ILE A 196 5.61 0.36 -14.35
N PHE A 197 4.47 -0.18 -14.80
CA PHE A 197 3.90 -1.40 -14.22
C PHE A 197 4.58 -2.68 -14.71
N LEU A 198 4.95 -2.76 -15.99
CA LEU A 198 5.56 -3.96 -16.58
C LEU A 198 7.04 -4.13 -16.20
N GLU A 199 7.78 -3.03 -16.20
CA GLU A 199 9.22 -2.94 -15.96
C GLU A 199 9.51 -1.93 -14.82
N PRO A 200 9.01 -2.15 -13.60
CA PRO A 200 9.24 -1.23 -12.50
C PRO A 200 10.71 -1.21 -12.09
N GLU A 201 11.18 -0.04 -11.67
CA GLU A 201 12.46 0.07 -10.98
C GLU A 201 12.38 -0.62 -9.61
N VAL A 202 13.18 -1.67 -9.43
CA VAL A 202 13.26 -2.49 -8.21
C VAL A 202 14.73 -2.81 -7.91
N THR A 203 15.01 -3.22 -6.68
CA THR A 203 16.36 -3.58 -6.22
C THR A 203 16.40 -5.01 -5.72
N ASP A 204 17.53 -5.69 -5.90
CA ASP A 204 17.87 -6.97 -5.25
C ASP A 204 18.64 -6.77 -3.94
N ASP A 205 19.06 -5.54 -3.63
CA ASP A 205 19.78 -5.20 -2.42
C ASP A 205 18.82 -5.06 -1.24
N TYR A 206 18.44 -6.21 -0.67
CA TYR A 206 17.65 -6.31 0.54
C TYR A 206 17.88 -7.62 1.29
N SER A 207 17.39 -7.68 2.53
CA SER A 207 17.32 -8.90 3.32
C SER A 207 15.96 -8.99 4.01
N VAL A 208 15.36 -10.17 4.00
CA VAL A 208 14.12 -10.49 4.74
C VAL A 208 14.41 -11.13 6.09
N ARG A 209 15.69 -11.22 6.50
CA ARG A 209 16.09 -11.83 7.77
C ARG A 209 15.80 -10.87 8.91
N TYR A 210 15.14 -11.40 9.94
CA TYR A 210 14.96 -10.68 11.20
C TYR A 210 16.29 -10.56 11.95
N GLY A 211 16.51 -9.39 12.55
CA GLY A 211 17.60 -9.13 13.48
C GLY A 211 17.18 -9.32 14.94
N SER A 212 18.12 -9.05 15.84
CA SER A 212 17.86 -9.06 17.29
C SER A 212 17.19 -7.77 17.76
N LEU A 213 16.33 -7.89 18.78
CA LEU A 213 15.74 -6.75 19.48
C LEU A 213 16.80 -5.96 20.27
N MET A 214 16.97 -4.67 19.96
CA MET A 214 17.87 -3.74 20.65
C MET A 214 17.14 -3.05 21.81
N GLU A 215 16.92 -3.79 22.90
CA GLU A 215 16.00 -3.37 23.98
C GLU A 215 16.38 -2.04 24.64
N ASN A 216 17.66 -1.84 24.96
CA ASN A 216 18.11 -0.63 25.67
C ASN A 216 17.90 0.62 24.81
N GLU A 217 18.32 0.53 23.54
CA GLU A 217 18.18 1.56 22.53
C GLU A 217 16.71 1.83 22.20
N LEU A 218 15.86 0.81 22.22
CA LEU A 218 14.42 0.95 22.06
C LEU A 218 13.77 1.73 23.21
N TYR A 219 14.18 1.49 24.46
CA TYR A 219 13.72 2.30 25.59
C TYR A 219 14.20 3.74 25.50
N GLU A 220 15.47 3.95 25.14
CA GLU A 220 16.02 5.29 24.95
C GLU A 220 15.22 6.05 23.86
N PHE A 221 14.99 5.41 22.72
CA PHE A 221 14.24 6.01 21.63
C PHE A 221 12.78 6.28 22.00
N LEU A 222 12.04 5.28 22.48
CA LEU A 222 10.60 5.43 22.72
C LEU A 222 10.30 6.22 23.99
N CYS A 223 10.97 5.92 25.11
CA CYS A 223 10.63 6.52 26.41
C CYS A 223 11.28 7.88 26.61
N VAL A 224 12.56 8.02 26.29
CA VAL A 224 13.30 9.27 26.54
C VAL A 224 13.03 10.26 25.41
N LYS A 225 13.27 9.88 24.15
CA LYS A 225 13.14 10.82 23.02
C LYS A 225 11.69 11.06 22.59
N LYS A 226 10.85 10.01 22.57
CA LYS A 226 9.46 10.10 22.08
C LYS A 226 8.40 10.13 23.18
N GLY A 227 8.79 10.10 24.46
CA GLY A 227 7.89 10.29 25.61
C GLY A 227 6.91 9.15 25.89
N PHE A 228 7.14 7.94 25.38
CA PHE A 228 6.26 6.79 25.64
C PHE A 228 6.41 6.26 27.08
N SER A 229 5.29 5.83 27.66
CA SER A 229 5.26 5.20 28.99
C SER A 229 6.12 3.93 29.04
N LYS A 230 7.18 3.95 29.87
CA LYS A 230 8.10 2.80 30.08
C LYS A 230 7.38 1.50 30.46
N PRO A 231 6.40 1.48 31.38
CA PRO A 231 5.59 0.28 31.63
C PRO A 231 4.87 -0.27 30.39
N ARG A 232 4.37 0.60 29.50
CA ARG A 232 3.70 0.18 28.26
C ARG A 232 4.69 -0.42 27.26
N VAL A 233 5.84 0.22 27.08
CA VAL A 233 6.91 -0.27 26.19
C VAL A 233 7.42 -1.63 26.69
N LYS A 234 7.64 -1.78 28.01
CA LYS A 234 8.10 -3.04 28.61
C LYS A 234 7.18 -4.23 28.29
N ARG A 235 5.86 -4.04 28.37
CA ARG A 235 4.89 -5.11 28.00
C ARG A 235 5.01 -5.52 26.54
N VAL A 236 5.21 -4.56 25.64
CA VAL A 236 5.37 -4.85 24.20
C VAL A 236 6.68 -5.58 23.94
N VAL A 237 7.79 -5.13 24.55
CA VAL A 237 9.10 -5.78 24.46
C VAL A 237 9.04 -7.23 24.93
N GLN A 238 8.41 -7.50 26.07
CA GLN A 238 8.25 -8.87 26.59
C GLN A 238 7.49 -9.77 25.61
N ARG A 239 6.43 -9.27 24.99
CA ARG A 239 5.66 -10.00 23.97
C ARG A 239 6.48 -10.23 22.69
N LEU A 240 7.31 -9.29 22.29
CA LEU A 240 8.17 -9.44 21.11
C LEU A 240 9.25 -10.49 21.33
N LYS A 241 9.86 -10.52 22.53
CA LYS A 241 10.84 -11.56 22.89
C LYS A 241 10.23 -12.96 22.80
N SER A 242 9.05 -13.16 23.37
CA SER A 242 8.38 -14.46 23.30
C SER A 242 8.12 -14.92 21.86
N VAL A 243 7.80 -13.98 20.96
CA VAL A 243 7.62 -14.29 19.53
C VAL A 243 8.95 -14.61 18.84
N GLN A 244 10.02 -13.86 19.13
CA GLN A 244 11.35 -14.16 18.58
C GLN A 244 11.85 -15.54 19.02
N ASP A 245 11.63 -15.91 20.29
CA ASP A 245 11.99 -17.22 20.81
C ASP A 245 11.22 -18.34 20.10
N GLN A 246 9.91 -18.15 19.88
CA GLN A 246 9.08 -19.09 19.10
C GLN A 246 9.53 -19.21 17.64
N MET A 247 9.94 -18.11 17.00
CA MET A 247 10.42 -18.13 15.62
C MET A 247 11.77 -18.84 15.46
N GLN A 248 12.59 -18.88 16.52
CA GLN A 248 13.88 -19.58 16.53
C GLN A 248 13.76 -21.07 16.86
N GLN A 249 12.64 -21.52 17.42
CA GLN A 249 12.39 -22.94 17.66
C GLN A 249 12.11 -23.65 16.33
N PRO A 250 12.85 -24.74 16.01
CA PRO A 250 12.54 -25.56 14.85
C PRO A 250 11.20 -26.27 15.09
N ASP A 251 10.17 -25.82 14.37
CA ASP A 251 8.82 -26.33 14.56
C ASP A 251 8.59 -27.57 13.66
N LEU A 252 8.53 -28.75 14.28
CA LEU A 252 8.30 -30.03 13.60
C LEU A 252 6.97 -30.02 12.82
N GLU A 253 5.95 -29.28 13.30
CA GLU A 253 4.66 -29.15 12.62
C GLU A 253 4.75 -28.33 11.31
N ARG A 254 5.68 -27.38 11.21
CA ARG A 254 5.96 -26.65 9.95
C ARG A 254 6.65 -27.52 8.92
N TRP A 255 7.43 -28.51 9.34
CA TRP A 255 8.07 -29.46 8.44
C TRP A 255 7.05 -30.45 7.85
N ILE A 256 6.11 -30.93 8.66
CA ILE A 256 5.11 -31.94 8.25
C ILE A 256 4.03 -31.37 7.31
N LYS A 257 3.66 -30.08 7.41
CA LYS A 257 2.59 -29.50 6.58
C LYS A 257 3.01 -29.07 5.16
N ASN A 258 4.30 -29.13 4.82
CA ASN A 258 4.78 -28.76 3.48
C ASN A 258 4.93 -29.96 2.52
N ASP A 259 4.69 -31.20 2.99
CA ASP A 259 4.84 -32.45 2.22
C ASP A 259 3.51 -33.19 1.95
N SER A 260 2.36 -32.52 2.15
CA SER A 260 1.01 -33.07 1.92
C SER A 260 0.12 -32.06 1.22
#